data_AF-A0A558CHY6-F1
#
_entry.id   AF-A0A558CHY6-F1
#
_cell.length_a   1.000
_cell.length_b   1.000
_cell.length_c   1.000
_cell.angle_alpha   90.00
_cell.angle_beta   90.00
_cell.angle_gamma   90.00
#
_symmetry.space_group_name_H-M   'P 1'
#
loop_
_entity.id
_entity.type
_entity.pdbx_description
1 polymer ?
#
loop_
_entity_poly.entity_id
_entity_poly.type
_entity_poly.pdbx_seq_one_letter_code
_entity_poly.pdbx_strand_id
1 'polypeptide(L)' 'MSCDTLIAELSAPQADGLACVVCGTDYLRARVPHLPVGRAMTGSQVFACVGFRPNDAQRVAGGALR' A
#
# COMPACT_ATOMS: atom_id res chain seq x y z
N MET A 1 -6.63 9.28 24.30
CA MET A 1 -5.74 8.24 23.73
C MET A 1 -6.29 7.92 22.36
N SER A 2 -5.60 8.34 21.30
CA SER A 2 -5.99 7.99 19.93
C SER A 2 -5.62 6.53 19.70
N CYS A 3 -6.58 5.71 19.29
CA CYS A 3 -6.33 4.33 18.91
C CYS A 3 -5.73 4.33 17.50
N ASP A 4 -4.43 4.58 17.41
CA ASP A 4 -3.71 4.46 16.14
C ASP A 4 -3.75 2.98 15.74
N THR A 5 -4.42 2.67 14.62
CA THR A 5 -4.46 1.31 14.06
C THR A 5 -3.04 0.86 13.72
N LEU A 6 -2.55 -0.18 14.40
CA LEU A 6 -1.26 -0.80 14.10
C LEU A 6 -1.42 -1.84 13.00
N ILE A 7 -0.65 -1.68 11.92
CA ILE A 7 -0.68 -2.55 10.75
C ILE A 7 0.59 -3.40 10.75
N ALA A 8 0.40 -4.72 10.76
CA ALA A 8 1.45 -5.73 10.73
C ALA A 8 1.73 -6.24 9.30
N GLU A 9 2.76 -7.09 9.15
CA GLU A 9 3.08 -7.80 7.91
C GLU A 9 3.29 -6.91 6.68
N LEU A 10 3.84 -5.72 6.90
CA LEU A 10 4.19 -4.80 5.83
C LEU A 10 5.59 -5.10 5.30
N SER A 11 5.76 -5.00 3.98
CA SER A 11 7.11 -4.89 3.39
C SER A 11 7.79 -3.62 3.88
N ALA A 12 9.13 -3.57 3.88
CA ALA A 12 9.88 -2.40 4.34
C ALA A 12 9.41 -1.08 3.68
N PRO A 13 9.21 -0.98 2.34
CA PRO A 13 8.69 0.24 1.72
C PRO A 13 7.29 0.64 2.20
N GLN A 14 6.41 -0.34 2.50
CA GLN A 14 5.09 -0.06 3.04
C GLN A 14 5.15 0.41 4.49
N ALA A 15 5.98 -0.24 5.31
CA ALA A 15 6.19 0.12 6.71
C ALA A 15 6.81 1.52 6.85
N ASP A 16 7.63 1.94 5.89
CA ASP A 16 8.25 3.27 5.84
C ASP A 16 7.32 4.33 5.23
N GLY A 17 6.11 3.97 4.81
CA GLY A 17 5.16 4.89 4.18
C GLY A 17 5.53 5.30 2.74
N LEU A 18 6.45 4.57 2.10
CA LEU A 18 6.92 4.80 0.73
C LEU A 18 6.11 4.03 -0.32
N ALA A 19 5.28 3.08 0.11
CA ALA A 19 4.39 2.32 -0.76
C ALA A 19 2.98 2.18 -0.19
N CYS A 20 2.00 2.00 -1.07
CA CYS A 20 0.62 1.72 -0.67
C CYS A 20 0.51 0.41 0.10
N VAL A 21 -0.08 0.46 1.29
CA VAL A 21 -0.29 -0.74 2.12
C VAL A 21 -1.28 -1.74 1.50
N VAL A 22 -2.10 -1.30 0.52
CA VAL A 22 -3.10 -2.16 -0.13
C VAL A 22 -2.60 -2.74 -1.45
N CYS A 23 -2.05 -1.92 -2.34
CA CYS A 23 -1.67 -2.33 -3.70
C CYS A 23 -0.17 -2.32 -3.99
N GLY A 24 0.66 -1.92 -3.03
CA GLY A 24 2.11 -1.90 -3.16
C GLY A 24 2.65 -0.85 -4.14
N THR A 25 1.83 0.09 -4.62
CA THR A 25 2.28 1.19 -5.48
C THR A 25 3.41 1.95 -4.80
N ASP A 26 4.57 2.01 -5.46
CA ASP A 26 5.75 2.76 -5.04
C ASP A 26 5.54 4.26 -5.28
N TYR A 27 5.46 5.03 -4.19
CA TYR A 27 5.22 6.47 -4.24
C TYR A 27 6.44 7.28 -4.67
N LEU A 28 7.64 6.69 -4.64
CA LEU A 28 8.84 7.31 -5.19
C LEU A 28 8.82 7.29 -6.73
N ARG A 29 8.13 6.31 -7.31
CA ARG A 29 8.01 6.13 -8.77
C ARG A 29 6.70 6.66 -9.35
N ALA A 30 5.60 6.62 -8.60
CA ALA A 30 4.28 7.04 -9.05
C ALA A 30 3.70 8.14 -8.14
N ARG A 31 3.33 9.28 -8.74
CA ARG A 31 2.58 10.33 -8.03
C ARG A 31 1.09 10.01 -8.07
N VAL A 32 0.63 9.34 -7.03
CA VAL A 32 -0.80 9.04 -6.82
C VAL A 32 -1.28 9.72 -5.54
N PRO A 33 -2.50 10.29 -5.52
CA PRO A 33 -3.10 10.75 -4.28
C PRO A 33 -3.23 9.59 -3.29
N HIS A 34 -2.87 9.81 -2.03
CA HIS A 34 -2.94 8.82 -0.96
C HIS A 34 -3.29 9.48 0.37
N LEU A 35 -3.82 8.69 1.31
CA LEU A 35 -4.26 9.15 2.62
C LEU A 35 -3.60 8.32 3.74
N PRO A 36 -3.34 8.93 4.91
CA PRO A 36 -2.85 8.19 6.07
C PRO A 36 -3.92 7.20 6.56
N VAL A 37 -3.53 5.95 6.84
CA VAL A 37 -4.47 4.89 7.25
C VAL A 37 -4.12 4.18 8.55
N GLY A 38 -2.95 4.45 9.11
CA GLY A 38 -2.52 3.87 10.38
C GLY A 38 -1.02 3.99 10.59
N ARG A 39 -0.47 3.24 11.54
CA ARG A 39 0.97 3.17 11.77
C ARG A 39 1.49 1.75 11.57
N ALA A 40 2.71 1.64 11.06
CA ALA A 40 3.45 0.39 11.09
C ALA A 40 3.92 0.10 12.53
N MET A 41 4.33 -1.15 12.78
CA MET A 41 4.95 -1.54 14.06
C MET A 41 6.25 -0.78 14.36
N THR A 42 6.89 -0.22 13.34
CA THR A 42 8.03 0.69 13.47
C THR A 42 7.64 2.07 14.01
N GLY A 43 6.35 2.38 14.11
CA GLY A 43 5.79 3.68 14.50
C GLY A 43 5.58 4.66 13.35
N SER A 44 6.07 4.34 12.16
CA SER A 44 5.92 5.13 10.95
C SER A 44 4.46 5.24 10.50
N GLN A 45 4.05 6.42 10.04
CA GLN A 45 2.75 6.63 9.38
C GLN A 45 2.73 5.89 8.04
N VAL A 46 1.68 5.11 7.78
CA VAL A 46 1.50 4.40 6.51
C VAL A 46 0.28 4.90 5.75
N PHE A 47 0.26 4.65 4.44
CA PHE A 47 -0.69 5.29 3.51
C PHE A 47 -1.34 4.30 2.55
N ALA A 48 -2.55 4.62 2.10
CA ALA A 48 -3.25 3.92 1.02
C ALA A 48 -3.61 4.88 -0.11
N CYS A 49 -3.52 4.40 -1.35
CA CYS A 49 -3.96 5.14 -2.54
C CYS A 49 -5.45 5.53 -2.44
N VAL A 50 -5.77 6.75 -2.84
CA VAL A 50 -7.16 7.19 -3.02
C VAL A 50 -7.77 6.47 -4.22
N GLY A 51 -8.99 5.97 -4.07
CA GLY A 51 -9.71 5.32 -5.17
C GLY A 51 -9.26 3.89 -5.48
N PHE A 52 -8.33 3.32 -4.71
CA PHE A 52 -8.08 1.88 -4.81
C PHE A 52 -9.32 1.12 -4.35
N ARG A 53 -9.97 0.46 -5.31
CA ARG A 53 -10.98 -0.57 -5.04
C ARG A 53 -10.24 -1.91 -5.08
N PRO A 54 -10.14 -2.67 -3.99
CA PRO A 54 -9.74 -4.07 -4.10
C PRO A 54 -10.82 -4.76 -4.92
N ASN A 55 -10.58 -4.97 -6.21
CA ASN A 55 -11.50 -5.71 -7.07
C ASN A 55 -10.74 -6.81 -7.81
N ASP A 56 -10.96 -8.04 -7.36
CA ASP A 56 -10.87 -9.33 -8.07
C ASP A 56 -9.74 -9.55 -9.09
N ALA A 57 -8.48 -9.26 -8.76
CA ALA A 57 -7.33 -9.72 -9.56
C ALA A 57 -6.93 -11.16 -9.20
N GLN A 58 -7.89 -12.09 -9.24
CA GLN A 58 -7.58 -13.49 -9.48
C GLN A 58 -7.74 -13.76 -10.98
N ARG A 59 -6.60 -13.94 -11.64
CA ARG A 59 -6.33 -14.64 -12.93
C ARG A 59 -6.24 -13.82 -14.24
N VAL A 60 -5.13 -14.17 -14.92
CA VAL A 60 -4.78 -14.06 -16.36
C VAL A 60 -4.24 -12.68 -16.79
N ALA A 61 -3.05 -12.52 -17.40
CA ALA A 61 -2.29 -13.43 -18.24
C ALA A 61 -0.78 -13.39 -17.95
N GLY A 62 -0.21 -14.57 -17.74
CA GLY A 62 1.13 -14.83 -18.25
C GLY A 62 1.05 -15.05 -19.76
N GLY A 63 2.05 -14.55 -20.48
CA GLY A 63 2.58 -15.25 -21.65
C GLY A 63 2.22 -14.69 -23.04
N ALA A 64 3.30 -14.32 -23.72
CA ALA A 64 3.58 -14.45 -25.15
C ALA A 64 3.07 -13.36 -26.12
N LEU A 65 4.00 -12.46 -26.41
CA LEU A 65 4.38 -12.04 -27.76
C LEU A 65 4.17 -13.17 -28.79
N ARG A 66 3.23 -13.03 -29.76
CA ARG A 66 3.33 -13.19 -31.23
C ARG A 66 2.05 -12.65 -31.87
#